data_AF-A0A9D8SG28-F1
#
_entry.id   AF-A0A9D8SG28-F1
#
_cell.length_a   1.000
_cell.length_b   1.000
_cell.length_c   1.000
_cell.angle_alpha   90.00
_cell.angle_beta   90.00
_cell.angle_gamma   90.00
#
_symmetry.space_group_name_H-M   'P 1'
#
loop_
_entity.id
_entity.type
_entity.pdbx_description
1 polymer ?
#
loop_
_entity_poly.entity_id
_entity_poly.type
_entity_poly.pdbx_seq_one_letter_code
_entity_poly.pdbx_strand_id
1 'polypeptide(L)'
;LKDSLKDFRKYPDFAAVYMDMDAGRVDAMVVDAVLARYYNTKNPGKYAVLDETMGDEVVAVAFRKDDTALRDKIDKVLDEMKKDGTCKKISEKWMGADITKY
;
A
#
# COMPACT_ATOMS: atom_id res chain seq x y z
N LEU A 1 14.63 -10.39 13.85
CA LEU A 1 14.60 -10.21 12.39
C LEU A 1 15.90 -9.61 11.86
N LYS A 2 16.36 -8.44 12.32
CA LYS A 2 17.60 -7.86 11.75
C LYS A 2 18.83 -8.76 11.89
N ASP A 3 19.00 -9.40 13.05
CA ASP A 3 20.15 -10.27 13.31
C ASP A 3 20.11 -11.60 12.53
N SER A 4 18.96 -11.93 11.91
CA SER A 4 18.83 -13.11 11.04
C SER A 4 19.05 -12.79 9.56
N LEU A 5 19.29 -11.53 9.19
CA LEU A 5 19.53 -11.10 7.80
C LEU A 5 21.03 -10.98 7.53
N LYS A 6 21.49 -11.50 6.39
CA LYS A 6 22.88 -11.33 5.93
C LYS A 6 23.20 -9.88 5.59
N ASP A 7 22.23 -9.15 5.04
CA ASP A 7 22.32 -7.74 4.67
C ASP A 7 20.94 -7.08 4.86
N PHE A 8 20.92 -5.81 5.21
CA PHE A 8 19.71 -4.99 5.32
C PHE A 8 19.99 -3.59 4.79
N ARG A 9 19.21 -3.16 3.80
CA ARG A 9 19.37 -1.88 3.13
C ARG A 9 18.15 -0.99 3.35
N LYS A 10 18.41 0.30 3.52
CA LYS A 10 17.38 1.34 3.42
C LYS A 10 17.45 1.96 2.05
N TYR A 11 16.30 2.25 1.49
CA TYR A 11 16.16 2.93 0.21
C TYR A 11 15.49 4.29 0.42
N PRO A 12 15.82 5.29 -0.42
CA PRO A 12 15.20 6.62 -0.32
C PRO A 12 13.73 6.61 -0.77
N ASP A 13 13.35 5.67 -1.63
CA ASP A 13 12.01 5.52 -2.17
C ASP A 13 11.77 4.06 -2.63
N PHE A 14 10.53 3.78 -3.04
CA PHE A 14 10.16 2.46 -3.50
C PHE A 14 10.71 2.11 -4.90
N ALA A 15 10.91 3.09 -5.79
CA ALA A 15 11.43 2.80 -7.13
C ALA A 15 12.86 2.23 -7.04
N ALA A 16 13.67 2.75 -6.13
CA ALA A 16 15.02 2.26 -5.87
C ALA A 16 15.05 0.79 -5.40
N VAL A 17 14.13 0.37 -4.53
CA VAL A 17 14.11 -1.04 -4.08
C VAL A 17 13.64 -1.99 -5.18
N TYR A 18 12.69 -1.58 -6.03
CA TYR A 18 12.28 -2.38 -7.19
C TYR A 18 13.43 -2.55 -8.20
N MET A 19 14.23 -1.50 -8.44
CA MET A 19 15.41 -1.62 -9.32
C MET A 19 16.46 -2.59 -8.78
N ASP A 20 16.71 -2.60 -7.46
CA ASP A 20 17.64 -3.55 -6.84
C ASP A 20 17.11 -4.99 -6.87
N MET A 21 15.80 -5.17 -6.64
CA MET A 21 15.12 -6.46 -6.78
C MET A 21 15.26 -6.99 -8.21
N ASP A 22 14.97 -6.15 -9.22
CA ASP A 22 15.06 -6.51 -10.63
C ASP A 22 16.48 -6.85 -11.08
N ALA A 23 17.49 -6.18 -10.50
CA ALA A 23 18.89 -6.45 -10.75
C ALA A 23 19.43 -7.67 -9.97
N GLY A 24 18.61 -8.32 -9.13
CA GLY A 24 19.03 -9.44 -8.28
C GLY A 24 20.02 -9.04 -7.18
N ARG A 25 20.03 -7.75 -6.78
CA ARG A 25 20.90 -7.24 -5.71
C ARG A 25 20.35 -7.48 -4.30
N VAL A 26 19.06 -7.79 -4.20
CA VAL A 26 18.36 -8.19 -2.97
C VAL A 26 17.41 -9.35 -3.27
N ASP A 27 17.21 -10.23 -2.28
CA ASP A 27 16.32 -11.40 -2.40
C ASP A 27 14.86 -11.10 -2.03
N ALA A 28 14.65 -10.08 -1.19
CA ALA A 28 13.35 -9.70 -0.65
C ALA A 28 13.28 -8.19 -0.45
N MET A 29 12.06 -7.64 -0.52
CA MET A 29 11.78 -6.24 -0.21
C MET A 29 10.54 -6.13 0.67
N VAL A 30 10.57 -5.19 1.60
CA VAL A 30 9.41 -4.79 2.39
C VAL A 30 8.87 -3.51 1.77
N VAL A 31 7.64 -3.57 1.26
CA VAL A 31 6.97 -2.46 0.58
C VAL A 31 5.52 -2.36 1.05
N ASP A 32 4.90 -1.19 0.82
CA ASP A 32 3.48 -0.98 1.07
C ASP A 32 2.62 -1.93 0.22
N ALA A 33 1.60 -2.54 0.82
CA ALA A 33 0.72 -3.50 0.16
C ALA A 33 -0.05 -2.90 -1.02
N VAL A 34 -0.47 -1.63 -0.94
CA VAL A 34 -1.11 -0.89 -2.03
C VAL A 34 -0.16 -0.79 -3.21
N LEU A 35 1.11 -0.43 -2.94
CA LEU A 35 2.11 -0.30 -3.99
C LEU A 35 2.47 -1.65 -4.61
N ALA A 36 2.65 -2.69 -3.79
CA ALA A 36 2.91 -4.03 -4.26
C ALA A 36 1.83 -4.54 -5.22
N ARG A 37 0.55 -4.35 -4.85
CA ARG A 37 -0.60 -4.72 -5.69
C ARG A 37 -0.61 -3.94 -6.99
N TYR A 38 -0.43 -2.62 -6.93
CA TYR A 38 -0.34 -1.77 -8.12
C TYR A 38 0.76 -2.24 -9.08
N TYR A 39 1.98 -2.47 -8.57
CA TYR A 39 3.11 -2.94 -9.40
C TYR A 39 2.85 -4.32 -10.01
N ASN A 40 2.17 -5.21 -9.29
CA ASN A 40 1.79 -6.53 -9.81
C ASN A 40 0.75 -6.42 -10.94
N THR A 41 -0.15 -5.42 -10.92
CA THR A 41 -1.04 -5.17 -12.08
C THR A 41 -0.28 -4.76 -13.33
N LYS A 42 0.90 -4.13 -13.17
CA LYS A 42 1.75 -3.67 -14.28
C LYS A 42 2.74 -4.73 -14.75
N ASN A 43 3.15 -5.62 -13.86
CA ASN A 43 4.13 -6.68 -14.14
C ASN A 43 3.64 -8.03 -13.60
N PRO A 44 2.56 -8.62 -14.18
CA PRO A 44 1.96 -9.83 -13.65
C PRO A 44 2.96 -10.99 -13.58
N GLY A 45 3.07 -11.61 -12.41
CA GLY A 45 3.92 -12.79 -12.19
C GLY A 45 5.41 -12.49 -12.05
N LYS A 46 5.84 -11.22 -12.10
CA LYS A 46 7.24 -10.83 -11.92
C LYS A 46 7.72 -10.96 -10.48
N TYR A 47 6.84 -10.68 -9.52
CA TYR A 47 7.13 -10.75 -8.10
C TYR A 47 6.20 -11.76 -7.42
N ALA A 48 6.74 -12.51 -6.44
CA ALA A 48 5.93 -13.27 -5.50
C ALA A 48 5.61 -12.41 -4.28
N VAL A 49 4.32 -12.27 -3.95
CA VAL A 49 3.87 -11.64 -2.71
C VAL A 49 3.68 -12.74 -1.68
N LEU A 50 4.33 -12.61 -0.51
CA LEU A 50 4.18 -13.56 0.59
C LEU A 50 2.84 -13.34 1.31
N ASP A 51 2.26 -14.42 1.84
CA ASP A 51 1.02 -14.36 2.63
C ASP A 51 1.23 -13.70 4.00
N GLU A 52 2.45 -13.78 4.53
CA GLU A 52 2.86 -13.18 5.80
C GLU A 52 3.04 -11.67 5.64
N THR A 53 2.31 -10.90 6.45
CA THR A 53 2.38 -9.43 6.48
C THR A 53 3.04 -8.94 7.76
N MET A 54 3.57 -7.71 7.75
CA MET A 54 4.19 -7.09 8.92
C MET A 54 3.19 -6.31 9.80
N GLY A 55 1.90 -6.65 9.71
CA GLY A 55 0.80 -5.98 10.39
C GLY A 55 -0.07 -5.15 9.45
N ASP A 56 -1.16 -4.63 10.00
CA ASP A 56 -2.09 -3.76 9.28
C ASP A 56 -1.68 -2.29 9.43
N GLU A 57 -1.76 -1.56 8.33
CA GLU A 57 -1.56 -0.12 8.28
C GLU A 57 -2.88 0.57 7.94
N VAL A 58 -3.30 1.52 8.78
CA VAL A 58 -4.49 2.34 8.50
C VAL A 58 -4.04 3.62 7.81
N VAL A 59 -4.47 3.77 6.56
CA VAL A 59 -4.23 4.99 5.77
C VAL A 59 -5.39 5.97 5.99
N ALA A 60 -5.08 7.23 6.25
CA ALA A 60 -6.06 8.28 6.50
C ALA A 60 -5.68 9.60 5.82
N VAL A 61 -6.68 10.47 5.63
CA VAL A 61 -6.47 11.85 5.19
C VAL A 61 -6.08 12.70 6.41
N ALA A 62 -4.91 13.33 6.37
CA ALA A 62 -4.44 14.18 7.46
C ALA A 62 -5.01 15.61 7.35
N PHE A 63 -5.46 16.15 8.49
CA PHE A 63 -5.95 17.53 8.62
C PHE A 63 -5.15 18.29 9.68
N ARG A 64 -5.22 19.63 9.66
CA ARG A 64 -4.77 20.42 10.82
C ARG A 64 -5.62 20.06 12.04
N LYS A 65 -5.03 20.13 13.23
CA LYS A 65 -5.68 19.69 14.48
C LYS A 65 -7.01 20.40 14.76
N ASP A 66 -7.14 21.64 14.32
CA ASP A 66 -8.30 22.53 14.49
C ASP A 66 -9.27 22.54 13.31
N ASP A 67 -8.93 21.92 12.17
CA ASP A 67 -9.77 21.86 10.96
C ASP A 67 -10.87 20.77 11.06
N THR A 68 -11.58 20.70 12.19
CA THR A 68 -12.58 19.65 12.43
C THR A 68 -13.75 19.72 11.45
N ALA A 69 -14.18 20.92 11.07
CA ALA A 69 -15.30 21.10 10.13
C ALA A 69 -15.01 20.57 8.72
N LEU A 70 -13.75 20.63 8.26
CA LEU A 70 -13.37 20.05 6.97
C LEU A 70 -13.22 18.54 7.07
N ARG A 71 -12.55 18.06 8.13
CA ARG A 71 -12.42 16.63 8.44
C ARG A 71 -13.78 15.95 8.42
N ASP A 72 -14.76 16.48 9.16
CA ASP A 72 -16.09 15.86 9.32
C ASP A 72 -16.85 15.78 7.99
N LYS A 73 -16.67 16.78 7.10
CA LYS A 73 -17.28 16.76 5.76
C LYS A 73 -16.65 15.68 4.88
N ILE A 74 -15.32 15.55 4.93
CA ILE A 74 -14.60 14.52 4.15
C ILE A 74 -14.94 13.13 4.67
N ASP A 75 -14.91 12.92 5.99
CA ASP A 75 -15.27 11.64 6.61
C ASP A 75 -16.67 11.20 6.21
N LYS A 76 -17.65 12.12 6.26
CA LYS A 76 -19.03 11.84 5.83
C LYS A 76 -19.10 11.35 4.38
N VAL A 77 -18.41 12.02 3.46
CA VAL A 77 -18.41 11.65 2.04
C VAL A 77 -17.70 10.31 1.82
N LEU A 78 -16.59 10.06 2.52
CA LEU A 78 -15.90 8.77 2.45
C LEU A 78 -16.78 7.63 2.96
N ASP A 79 -17.55 7.84 4.03
CA ASP A 79 -18.51 6.85 4.54
C ASP A 79 -19.64 6.58 3.54
N GLU A 80 -20.17 7.62 2.88
CA GLU A 80 -21.17 7.48 1.83
C GLU A 80 -20.61 6.68 0.63
N MET A 81 -19.37 6.97 0.20
CA MET A 81 -18.68 6.26 -0.87
C MET A 81 -18.31 4.80 -0.52
N LYS A 82 -18.09 4.51 0.77
CA LYS A 82 -17.94 3.13 1.24
C LYS A 82 -19.26 2.39 1.13
N LYS A 83 -20.37 2.99 1.59
CA LYS A 83 -21.71 2.39 1.58
C LYS A 83 -22.25 2.13 0.17
N ASP A 84 -22.01 3.04 -0.77
CA ASP A 84 -22.50 2.92 -2.15
C ASP A 84 -21.59 2.06 -3.06
N GLY A 85 -20.45 1.60 -2.54
CA GLY A 85 -19.47 0.78 -3.25
C GLY A 85 -18.56 1.54 -4.20
N THR A 86 -18.58 2.88 -4.21
CA THR A 86 -17.68 3.70 -5.03
C THR A 86 -16.22 3.47 -4.63
N CYS A 87 -15.91 3.39 -3.33
CA CYS A 87 -14.55 3.09 -2.87
C CYS A 87 -14.06 1.73 -3.38
N LYS A 88 -14.91 0.70 -3.32
CA LYS A 88 -14.60 -0.63 -3.85
C LYS A 88 -14.29 -0.59 -5.36
N LYS A 89 -15.12 0.09 -6.16
CA LYS A 89 -14.90 0.23 -7.61
C LYS A 89 -13.56 0.91 -7.93
N ILE A 90 -13.20 1.95 -7.17
CA ILE A 90 -11.91 2.63 -7.31
C ILE A 90 -10.76 1.67 -6.96
N SER A 91 -10.89 0.96 -5.84
CA SER A 91 -9.91 -0.02 -5.38
C SER A 91 -9.64 -1.10 -6.43
N GLU A 92 -10.69 -1.73 -6.95
CA GLU A 92 -10.58 -2.79 -7.96
C GLU A 92 -9.98 -2.27 -9.27
N LYS A 93 -10.36 -1.06 -9.70
CA LYS A 93 -9.82 -0.43 -10.92
C LYS A 93 -8.31 -0.25 -10.89
N TRP A 94 -7.76 0.16 -9.74
CA TRP A 94 -6.35 0.52 -9.63
C TRP A 94 -5.47 -0.61 -9.08
N MET A 95 -6.03 -1.48 -8.24
CA MET A 95 -5.27 -2.48 -7.48
C MET A 95 -5.65 -3.93 -7.84
N GLY A 96 -6.69 -4.13 -8.66
CA GLY A 96 -7.20 -5.45 -9.00
C GLY A 96 -7.87 -6.20 -7.83
N ALA A 97 -8.07 -5.53 -6.68
CA ALA A 97 -8.66 -6.10 -5.48
C ALA A 97 -9.39 -5.01 -4.67
N ASP A 98 -10.36 -5.43 -3.86
CA ASP A 98 -11.00 -4.58 -2.85
C ASP A 98 -10.17 -4.55 -1.57
N ILE A 99 -9.49 -3.42 -1.33
CA ILE A 99 -8.66 -3.17 -0.14
C ILE A 99 -9.34 -2.21 0.85
N THR A 100 -10.66 -2.00 0.71
CA THR A 100 -11.42 -1.02 1.51
C THR A 100 -12.03 -1.61 2.78
N LYS A 101 -11.69 -2.87 3.11
CA LYS A 101 -12.31 -3.68 4.17
C LYS A 101 -11.72 -3.47 5.58
N TYR A 102 -11.04 -2.36 5.82
CA TYR A 102 -10.54 -1.96 7.13
C TYR A 102 -11.50 -0.95 7.79
#